data_AF-A0A1V5U5S7-F1
#
_entry.id   AF-A0A1V5U5S7-F1
#
_cell.length_a   1.000
_cell.length_b   1.000
_cell.length_c   1.000
_cell.angle_alpha   90.00
_cell.angle_beta   90.00
_cell.angle_gamma   90.00
#
_symmetry.space_group_name_H-M   'P 1'
#
loop_
_entity.id
_entity.type
_entity.pdbx_description
1 polymer ?
#
loop_
_entity_poly.entity_id
_entity_poly.type
_entity_poly.pdbx_seq_one_letter_code
_entity_poly.pdbx_strand_id
1 'polypeptide(L)'
;MSGEREKCLAAGMDDYMAKPLNFEALAHKIFARLMENAFRVYGVKFEIFAETVKKFYSASSSMLDERQTIGIFSDFIKSIDDNFLKIENAMVKNDFETLELLSHRLKGLSGTLGFDTLSDKMAVIEEMAALKQAAKCSEIFVEIKNMLTGRK
;
A
#
# COMPACT_ATOMS: atom_id res chain seq x y z
N MET A 1 -15.77 -34.84 -9.85
CA MET A 1 -14.69 -33.93 -9.41
C MET A 1 -15.22 -32.62 -8.80
N SER A 2 -16.55 -32.38 -8.76
CA SER A 2 -17.14 -31.37 -7.88
C SER A 2 -17.09 -31.89 -6.43
N GLY A 3 -16.51 -31.14 -5.49
CA GLY A 3 -16.38 -31.55 -4.09
C GLY A 3 -14.96 -31.59 -3.50
N GLU A 4 -13.90 -31.68 -4.32
CA GLU A 4 -12.53 -31.78 -3.79
C GLU A 4 -12.05 -30.46 -3.19
N ARG A 5 -12.44 -29.35 -3.81
CA ARG A 5 -12.21 -28.01 -3.25
C ARG A 5 -12.88 -27.87 -1.89
N GLU A 6 -14.16 -28.23 -1.77
CA GLU A 6 -14.89 -28.14 -0.51
C GLU A 6 -14.26 -29.02 0.58
N LYS A 7 -13.82 -30.24 0.23
CA LYS A 7 -13.13 -31.14 1.17
C LYS A 7 -11.80 -30.57 1.67
N CYS A 8 -11.00 -29.99 0.78
CA CYS A 8 -9.73 -29.37 1.16
C CYS A 8 -9.95 -28.19 2.11
N LEU A 9 -10.90 -27.30 1.79
CA LEU A 9 -11.22 -26.15 2.64
C LEU A 9 -11.82 -26.59 3.99
N ALA A 10 -12.72 -27.59 3.99
CA ALA A 10 -13.30 -28.14 5.22
C ALA A 10 -12.26 -28.83 6.11
N ALA A 11 -11.18 -29.36 5.53
CA ALA A 11 -10.04 -29.91 6.25
C ALA A 11 -9.10 -28.83 6.85
N GLY A 12 -9.44 -27.54 6.69
CA GLY A 12 -8.65 -26.42 7.18
C GLY A 12 -7.52 -26.00 6.25
N MET A 13 -7.53 -26.45 4.99
CA MET A 13 -6.55 -25.98 4.01
C MET A 13 -6.86 -24.56 3.56
N ASP A 14 -5.80 -23.88 3.19
CA ASP A 14 -5.83 -22.49 2.80
C ASP A 14 -6.58 -22.25 1.47
N ASP A 15 -6.28 -23.03 0.44
CA ASP A 15 -6.94 -22.98 -0.87
C ASP A 15 -6.78 -24.34 -1.58
N TYR A 16 -7.37 -24.47 -2.76
CA TYR A 16 -7.32 -25.67 -3.60
C TYR A 16 -6.80 -25.35 -5.00
N MET A 17 -5.98 -26.25 -5.55
CA MET A 17 -5.57 -26.27 -6.94
C MET A 17 -5.57 -27.71 -7.48
N ALA A 18 -6.32 -27.93 -8.56
CA ALA A 18 -6.36 -29.21 -9.23
C ALA A 18 -5.06 -29.48 -10.01
N LYS A 19 -4.70 -30.76 -10.17
CA LYS A 19 -3.62 -31.16 -11.08
C LYS A 19 -4.09 -31.06 -12.56
N PRO A 20 -3.18 -30.85 -13.52
CA PRO A 20 -1.74 -30.57 -13.34
C PRO A 20 -1.52 -29.19 -12.71
N LEU A 21 -0.47 -29.07 -11.88
CA LEU A 21 -0.16 -27.81 -11.22
C LEU A 21 0.25 -26.76 -12.24
N ASN A 22 -0.53 -25.69 -12.31
CA ASN A 22 -0.13 -24.48 -13.03
C ASN A 22 0.69 -23.61 -12.06
N PHE A 23 1.99 -23.54 -12.29
CA PHE A 23 2.93 -22.81 -11.41
C PHE A 23 2.65 -21.31 -11.35
N GLU A 24 2.15 -20.71 -12.42
CA GLU A 24 1.79 -19.28 -12.46
C GLU A 24 0.55 -19.01 -11.61
N ALA A 25 -0.49 -19.85 -11.73
CA ALA A 25 -1.67 -19.77 -10.89
C ALA A 25 -1.34 -20.05 -9.40
N LEU A 26 -0.37 -20.94 -9.15
CA LEU A 26 0.08 -21.27 -7.79
C LEU A 26 0.83 -20.10 -7.17
N ALA A 27 1.72 -19.46 -7.93
CA ALA A 27 2.43 -18.26 -7.50
C ALA A 27 1.44 -17.15 -7.14
N HIS A 28 0.46 -16.85 -8.00
CA HIS A 28 -0.60 -15.88 -7.73
C HIS A 28 -1.35 -16.17 -6.41
N LYS A 29 -1.74 -17.43 -6.17
CA LYS A 29 -2.49 -17.81 -4.95
C LYS A 29 -1.68 -17.68 -3.68
N ILE A 30 -0.42 -18.15 -3.70
CA ILE A 30 0.50 -17.98 -2.57
C ILE A 30 0.73 -16.49 -2.33
N PHE A 31 0.92 -15.74 -3.41
CA PHE A 31 1.23 -14.33 -3.35
C PHE A 31 0.09 -13.47 -2.81
N ALA A 32 -1.13 -13.65 -3.32
CA ALA A 32 -2.32 -12.96 -2.83
C ALA A 32 -2.49 -13.14 -1.31
N ARG A 33 -2.18 -14.33 -0.81
CA ARG A 33 -2.28 -14.69 0.60
C ARG A 33 -1.15 -14.11 1.46
N LEU A 34 0.08 -14.09 0.94
CA LEU A 34 1.21 -13.43 1.61
C LEU A 34 0.98 -11.92 1.71
N MET A 35 0.42 -11.31 0.67
CA MET A 35 0.03 -9.91 0.70
C MET A 35 -1.09 -9.66 1.70
N GLU A 36 -2.18 -10.43 1.65
CA GLU A 36 -3.26 -10.34 2.63
C GLU A 36 -2.72 -10.41 4.08
N ASN A 37 -1.82 -11.35 4.36
CA ASN A 37 -1.16 -11.46 5.67
C ASN A 37 -0.29 -10.25 6.01
N ALA A 38 0.53 -9.76 5.06
CA ALA A 38 1.33 -8.57 5.27
C ALA A 38 0.43 -7.37 5.60
N PHE A 39 -0.61 -7.10 4.81
CA PHE A 39 -1.54 -6.01 5.06
C PHE A 39 -2.29 -6.15 6.39
N ARG A 40 -2.64 -7.37 6.78
CA ARG A 40 -3.26 -7.66 8.09
C ARG A 40 -2.32 -7.35 9.26
N VAL A 41 -1.02 -7.60 9.09
CA VAL A 41 0.02 -7.26 10.09
C VAL A 41 0.24 -5.75 10.16
N TYR A 42 0.28 -5.07 9.02
CA TYR A 42 0.47 -3.61 8.95
C TYR A 42 -0.81 -2.80 9.21
N GLY A 43 -1.95 -3.46 9.42
CA GLY A 43 -3.25 -2.82 9.65
C GLY A 43 -3.78 -2.06 8.43
N VAL A 44 -3.18 -2.24 7.25
CA VAL A 44 -3.57 -1.46 6.08
C VAL A 44 -4.82 -2.07 5.44
N LYS A 45 -5.78 -1.24 4.99
CA LYS A 45 -6.96 -1.72 4.25
C LYS A 45 -6.53 -2.38 2.93
N PHE A 46 -6.45 -3.71 2.95
CA PHE A 46 -6.07 -4.53 1.79
C PHE A 46 -6.90 -4.24 0.55
N GLU A 47 -8.19 -3.95 0.71
CA GLU A 47 -9.13 -3.72 -0.40
C GLU A 47 -8.74 -2.51 -1.26
N ILE A 48 -8.37 -1.39 -0.62
CA ILE A 48 -7.93 -0.16 -1.33
C ILE A 48 -6.66 -0.46 -2.11
N PHE A 49 -5.73 -1.17 -1.48
CA PHE A 49 -4.43 -1.47 -2.05
C PHE A 49 -4.53 -2.49 -3.19
N ALA A 50 -5.35 -3.52 -3.04
CA ALA A 50 -5.52 -4.58 -4.02
C ALA A 50 -6.14 -4.05 -5.33
N GLU A 51 -7.08 -3.11 -5.27
CA GLU A 51 -7.65 -2.50 -6.46
C GLU A 51 -6.61 -1.65 -7.20
N THR A 52 -5.84 -0.82 -6.48
CA THR A 52 -4.77 -0.02 -7.07
C THR A 52 -3.69 -0.90 -7.71
N VAL A 53 -3.24 -1.95 -7.03
CA VAL A 53 -2.24 -2.90 -7.56
C VAL A 53 -2.75 -3.57 -8.83
N LYS A 54 -4.02 -4.01 -8.86
CA LYS A 54 -4.62 -4.62 -10.05
C LYS A 54 -4.68 -3.64 -11.23
N LYS A 55 -5.11 -2.40 -10.99
CA LYS A 55 -5.14 -1.35 -12.02
C LYS A 55 -3.74 -1.07 -12.55
N PHE A 56 -2.77 -0.88 -11.66
CA PHE A 56 -1.38 -0.65 -12.03
C PHE A 56 -0.82 -1.81 -12.86
N TYR A 57 -1.01 -3.06 -12.43
CA TYR A 57 -0.56 -4.24 -13.16
C TYR A 57 -1.22 -4.32 -14.53
N SER A 58 -2.54 -4.12 -14.63
CA SER A 58 -3.24 -4.16 -15.91
C SER A 58 -2.69 -3.14 -16.91
N ALA A 59 -2.32 -1.93 -16.44
CA ALA A 59 -1.76 -0.87 -17.26
C ALA A 59 -0.28 -1.08 -17.62
N SER A 60 0.47 -1.83 -16.81
CA SER A 60 1.92 -2.03 -16.95
C SER A 60 2.33 -3.44 -17.36
N SER A 61 1.37 -4.36 -17.54
CA SER A 61 1.60 -5.79 -17.82
C SER A 61 2.42 -6.09 -19.09
N SER A 62 2.54 -5.14 -20.01
CA SER A 62 3.40 -5.25 -21.20
C SER A 62 4.89 -4.99 -20.90
N MET A 63 5.21 -4.39 -19.75
CA MET A 63 6.56 -3.99 -19.35
C MET A 63 7.01 -4.60 -18.02
N LEU A 64 6.07 -4.88 -17.12
CA LEU A 64 6.33 -5.41 -15.78
C LEU A 64 5.61 -6.74 -15.61
N ASP A 65 6.34 -7.75 -15.17
CA ASP A 65 5.72 -8.99 -14.72
C ASP A 65 5.11 -8.83 -13.32
N GLU A 66 4.38 -9.86 -12.90
CA GLU A 66 3.74 -9.88 -11.58
C GLU A 66 4.77 -9.67 -10.46
N ARG A 67 5.91 -10.37 -10.50
CA ARG A 67 6.94 -10.33 -9.43
C ARG A 67 7.58 -8.95 -9.31
N GLN A 68 7.82 -8.27 -10.42
CA GLN A 68 8.35 -6.91 -10.44
C GLN A 68 7.34 -5.92 -9.87
N THR A 69 6.08 -6.01 -10.29
CA THR A 69 4.99 -5.19 -9.76
C THR A 69 4.91 -5.33 -8.24
N ILE A 70 4.95 -6.57 -7.77
CA ILE A 70 4.96 -6.91 -6.35
C ILE A 70 6.14 -6.27 -5.61
N GLY A 71 7.35 -6.38 -6.16
CA GLY A 71 8.55 -5.78 -5.58
C GLY A 71 8.38 -4.28 -5.39
N ILE A 72 7.88 -3.58 -6.41
CA ILE A 72 7.62 -2.15 -6.38
C ILE A 72 6.64 -1.78 -5.24
N PHE A 73 5.52 -2.49 -5.13
CA PHE A 73 4.54 -2.20 -4.09
C PHE A 73 5.04 -2.56 -2.69
N SER A 74 5.83 -3.62 -2.54
CA SER A 74 6.48 -3.99 -1.28
C SER A 74 7.46 -2.90 -0.82
N ASP A 75 8.28 -2.40 -1.74
CA ASP A 75 9.21 -1.30 -1.46
C ASP A 75 8.48 0.01 -1.17
N PHE A 76 7.34 0.25 -1.83
CA PHE A 76 6.48 1.39 -1.53
C PHE A 76 5.93 1.34 -0.10
N ILE A 77 5.40 0.19 0.34
CA ILE A 77 4.88 0.01 1.71
C ILE A 77 5.98 0.29 2.75
N LYS A 78 7.18 -0.30 2.55
CA LYS A 78 8.32 -0.03 3.44
C LYS A 78 8.69 1.45 3.45
N SER A 79 8.65 2.10 2.29
CA SER A 79 8.95 3.53 2.18
C SER A 79 7.92 4.40 2.90
N ILE A 80 6.64 3.99 2.94
CA ILE A 80 5.60 4.70 3.70
C ILE A 80 5.96 4.70 5.18
N ASP A 81 6.26 3.54 5.75
CA ASP A 81 6.57 3.41 7.18
C ASP A 81 7.77 4.31 7.58
N ASP A 82 8.85 4.23 6.81
CA ASP A 82 10.06 5.02 7.04
C ASP A 82 9.82 6.53 6.91
N ASN A 83 9.08 6.95 5.87
CA ASN A 83 8.81 8.38 5.66
C ASN A 83 7.79 8.93 6.65
N PHE A 84 6.82 8.13 7.10
CA PHE A 84 5.83 8.57 8.08
C PHE A 84 6.49 8.86 9.42
N LEU A 85 7.42 8.01 9.86
CA LEU A 85 8.20 8.26 11.07
C LEU A 85 9.03 9.56 10.95
N LYS A 86 9.61 9.82 9.78
CA LYS A 86 10.38 11.06 9.52
C LYS A 86 9.47 12.29 9.49
N ILE A 87 8.30 12.19 8.87
CA ILE A 87 7.29 13.25 8.80
C ILE A 87 6.80 13.61 10.21
N GLU A 88 6.51 12.63 11.08
CA GLU A 88 6.13 12.89 12.47
C GLU A 88 7.23 13.63 13.23
N ASN A 89 8.48 13.17 13.09
CA ASN A 89 9.61 13.83 13.73
C ASN A 89 9.81 15.26 13.22
N ALA A 90 9.63 15.50 11.92
CA ALA A 90 9.71 16.83 11.33
C ALA A 90 8.58 17.73 11.87
N MET A 91 7.36 17.23 11.97
CA MET A 91 6.23 17.95 12.56
C MET A 91 6.47 18.33 14.03
N VAL A 92 6.95 17.40 14.86
CA VAL A 92 7.26 17.67 16.28
C VAL A 92 8.35 18.75 16.43
N LYS A 93 9.34 18.74 15.53
CA LYS A 93 10.43 19.72 15.53
C LYS A 93 10.10 21.04 14.83
N ASN A 94 8.90 21.17 14.25
CA ASN A 94 8.55 22.26 13.33
C ASN A 94 9.58 22.47 12.20
N ASP A 95 10.16 21.37 11.73
CA ASP A 95 11.08 21.35 10.59
C ASP A 95 10.27 21.32 9.29
N PHE A 96 9.77 22.50 8.90
CA PHE A 96 8.91 22.66 7.74
C PHE A 96 9.61 22.37 6.41
N GLU A 97 10.93 22.60 6.33
CA GLU A 97 11.71 22.33 5.12
C GLU A 97 11.80 20.82 4.87
N THR A 98 12.13 20.04 5.91
CA THR A 98 12.10 18.58 5.82
C THR A 98 10.69 18.06 5.55
N LEU A 99 9.66 18.66 6.16
CA LEU A 99 8.27 18.25 5.97
C LEU A 99 7.80 18.47 4.52
N GLU A 100 8.12 19.62 3.92
CA GLU A 100 7.82 19.94 2.53
C GLU A 100 8.50 18.95 1.58
N LEU A 101 9.80 18.69 1.78
CA LEU A 101 10.57 17.75 0.96
C LEU A 101 10.01 16.31 1.03
N LEU A 102 9.71 15.82 2.23
CA LEU A 102 9.18 14.47 2.41
C LEU A 102 7.78 14.31 1.83
N SER A 103 6.91 15.31 2.02
CA SER A 103 5.57 15.34 1.44
C SER A 103 5.60 15.40 -0.08
N HIS A 104 6.47 16.23 -0.66
CA HIS A 104 6.66 16.30 -2.12
C HIS A 104 7.08 14.95 -2.71
N ARG A 105 8.04 14.28 -2.05
CA ARG A 105 8.52 12.97 -2.48
C ARG A 105 7.41 11.91 -2.41
N LEU A 106 6.68 11.85 -1.30
CA LEU A 106 5.60 10.88 -1.13
C LEU A 106 4.41 11.16 -2.06
N LYS A 107 4.13 12.43 -2.37
CA LYS A 107 3.16 12.82 -3.40
C LYS A 107 3.52 12.19 -4.74
N GLY A 108 4.75 12.39 -5.22
CA GLY A 108 5.20 11.85 -6.50
C GLY A 108 5.17 10.32 -6.56
N LEU A 109 5.63 9.65 -5.51
CA LEU A 109 5.60 8.19 -5.40
C LEU A 109 4.16 7.65 -5.41
N SER A 110 3.28 8.24 -4.60
CA SER A 110 1.88 7.83 -4.49
C SER A 110 1.15 8.01 -5.81
N GLY A 111 1.32 9.15 -6.48
CA GLY A 111 0.71 9.41 -7.79
C GLY A 111 1.21 8.47 -8.88
N THR A 112 2.51 8.14 -8.90
CA THR A 112 3.09 7.21 -9.88
C THR A 112 2.49 5.80 -9.77
N LEU A 113 2.15 5.37 -8.55
CA LEU A 113 1.59 4.05 -8.28
C LEU A 113 0.05 4.03 -8.26
N GLY A 114 -0.60 5.15 -8.54
CA GLY A 114 -2.07 5.28 -8.61
C GLY A 114 -2.77 5.39 -7.25
N PHE A 115 -2.07 5.84 -6.21
CA PHE A 115 -2.65 6.20 -4.92
C PHE A 115 -3.04 7.69 -4.90
N ASP A 116 -3.99 8.08 -5.76
CA ASP A 116 -4.37 9.47 -5.99
C ASP A 116 -4.77 10.19 -4.70
N THR A 117 -5.62 9.58 -3.87
CA THR A 117 -6.05 10.17 -2.59
C THR A 117 -4.89 10.41 -1.62
N LEU A 118 -3.88 9.52 -1.61
CA LEU A 118 -2.69 9.73 -0.79
C LEU A 118 -1.82 10.85 -1.37
N SER A 119 -1.66 10.87 -2.70
CA SER A 119 -0.94 11.93 -3.41
C SER A 119 -1.54 13.31 -3.10
N ASP A 120 -2.86 13.44 -3.20
CA ASP A 120 -3.57 14.70 -2.95
C ASP A 120 -3.39 15.18 -1.51
N LYS A 121 -3.50 14.29 -0.53
CA LYS A 121 -3.30 14.65 0.88
C LYS A 121 -1.85 15.04 1.17
N MET A 122 -0.88 14.38 0.54
CA MET A 122 0.53 14.77 0.65
C MET A 122 0.79 16.14 0.03
N ALA A 123 0.12 16.47 -1.08
CA ALA A 123 0.18 17.82 -1.67
C ALA A 123 -0.36 18.90 -0.71
N VAL A 124 -1.43 18.59 0.02
CA VAL A 124 -1.95 19.50 1.06
C VAL A 124 -0.95 19.67 2.20
N ILE A 125 -0.29 18.60 2.67
CA ILE A 125 0.76 18.74 3.70
C ILE A 125 1.93 19.58 3.18
N GLU A 126 2.38 19.35 1.94
CA GLU A 126 3.43 20.14 1.30
C GLU A 126 3.09 21.64 1.29
N GLU A 127 1.87 22.01 0.86
CA GLU A 127 1.41 23.40 0.87
C GLU A 127 1.33 23.98 2.29
N MET A 128 0.75 23.23 3.24
CA MET A 128 0.61 23.70 4.61
C MET A 128 1.96 23.81 5.33
N ALA A 129 2.94 22.99 4.96
CA ALA A 129 4.32 23.10 5.45
C ALA A 129 4.98 24.38 4.95
N ALA A 130 4.83 24.71 3.66
CA ALA A 130 5.32 25.97 3.09
C ALA A 130 4.69 27.20 3.78
N LEU A 131 3.42 27.10 4.16
CA LEU A 131 2.70 28.13 4.94
C LEU A 131 2.97 28.07 6.46
N LYS A 132 3.81 27.13 6.93
CA LYS A 132 4.17 26.90 8.34
C LYS A 132 2.95 26.62 9.24
N GLN A 133 1.92 25.98 8.71
CA GLN A 133 0.69 25.63 9.41
C GLN A 133 0.78 24.23 10.04
N ALA A 134 1.58 24.09 11.11
CA ALA A 134 1.83 22.81 11.78
C ALA A 134 0.56 22.05 12.23
N ALA A 135 -0.44 22.79 12.73
CA ALA A 135 -1.70 22.19 13.18
C ALA A 135 -2.45 21.48 12.03
N LYS A 136 -2.53 22.12 10.87
CA LYS A 136 -3.17 21.53 9.68
C LYS A 136 -2.36 20.37 9.11
N CYS A 137 -1.02 20.47 9.12
CA CYS A 137 -0.18 19.34 8.70
C CYS A 137 -0.46 18.10 9.56
N SER A 138 -0.57 18.29 10.88
CA SER A 138 -0.88 17.21 11.83
C SER A 138 -2.27 16.63 11.61
N GLU A 139 -3.28 17.48 11.39
CA GLU A 139 -4.65 17.07 11.08
C GLU A 139 -4.71 16.17 9.84
N ILE A 140 -4.16 16.64 8.71
CA ILE A 140 -4.15 15.87 7.45
C ILE A 140 -3.34 14.58 7.59
N PHE A 141 -2.24 14.61 8.34
CA PHE A 141 -1.44 13.41 8.57
C PHE A 141 -2.19 12.34 9.39
N VAL A 142 -3.00 12.75 10.37
CA VAL A 142 -3.89 11.84 11.08
C VAL A 142 -4.95 11.24 10.13
N GLU A 143 -5.52 12.04 9.24
CA GLU A 143 -6.45 11.52 8.22
C GLU A 143 -5.79 10.48 7.31
N ILE A 144 -4.56 10.72 6.85
CA ILE A 144 -3.78 9.77 6.06
C ILE A 144 -3.59 8.47 6.85
N LYS A 145 -3.17 8.56 8.11
CA LYS A 145 -2.99 7.38 8.97
C LYS A 145 -4.29 6.60 9.14
N ASN A 146 -5.43 7.27 9.35
CA ASN A 146 -6.73 6.61 9.49
C ASN A 146 -7.19 5.95 8.19
N MET A 147 -6.94 6.60 7.05
CA MET A 147 -7.23 6.05 5.73
C MET A 147 -6.45 4.75 5.49
N LEU A 148 -5.17 4.75 5.84
CA LEU A 148 -4.28 3.62 5.61
C LEU A 148 -4.50 2.51 6.64
N THR A 149 -4.40 2.81 7.94
CA THR A 149 -4.21 1.82 9.03
C THR A 149 -5.48 1.21 9.63
N GLY A 150 -6.67 1.47 9.09
CA GLY A 150 -7.87 0.70 9.42
C GLY A 150 -8.28 0.64 10.91
N ARG A 151 -7.66 1.43 11.80
CA ARG A 151 -7.99 1.47 13.23
C ARG A 151 -9.10 2.49 13.44
N LYS A 152 -10.30 1.97 13.71
CA LYS A 152 -11.23 2.63 14.61
C LYS A 152 -10.73 2.46 16.04
#